data_AF-A0AA46NU17-F1
#
_entry.id   AF-A0AA46NU17-F1
#
_cell.length_a   1.000
_cell.length_b   1.000
_cell.length_c   1.000
_cell.angle_alpha   90.00
_cell.angle_beta   90.00
_cell.angle_gamma   90.00
#
_symmetry.space_group_name_H-M   'P 1'
#
loop_
_entity.id
_entity.type
_entity.pdbx_description
1 polymer ?
#
loop_
_entity_poly.entity_id
_entity_poly.type
_entity_poly.pdbx_seq_one_letter_code
_entity_poly.pdbx_strand_id
1 'polypeptide(L)'
;MNVKITTEKMKIAMNATSYLELAKQLNITLPTIDSWKKRNTIPNKYLLKVSEDTGVSIDWLLSEDKPTFDISQVNKGNDLSKYFIALQSVVSATNKEDELIEDIKNLMKKYLGE
;
A
#
# COMPACT_ATOMS: atom_id res chain seq x y z
N MET A 1 8.12 -12.67 11.70
CA MET A 1 7.99 -11.24 11.34
C MET A 1 9.35 -10.71 10.95
N ASN A 2 9.50 -10.38 9.67
CA ASN A 2 10.68 -9.69 9.19
C ASN A 2 10.46 -8.17 9.31
N VAL A 3 11.12 -7.52 10.27
CA VAL A 3 10.91 -6.08 10.53
C VAL A 3 11.26 -5.23 9.32
N LYS A 4 12.27 -5.61 8.53
CA LYS A 4 12.63 -4.87 7.32
C LYS A 4 11.46 -4.87 6.33
N ILE A 5 10.92 -6.05 6.03
CA ILE A 5 9.75 -6.19 5.14
C ILE A 5 8.54 -5.45 5.71
N THR A 6 8.28 -5.61 7.01
CA THR A 6 7.13 -4.98 7.68
C THR A 6 7.23 -3.45 7.61
N THR A 7 8.40 -2.86 7.86
CA THR A 7 8.58 -1.40 7.77
C THR A 7 8.46 -0.88 6.33
N GLU A 8 8.86 -1.66 5.33
CA GLU A 8 8.62 -1.32 3.91
C GLU A 8 7.13 -1.38 3.57
N LYS A 9 6.42 -2.41 4.05
CA LYS A 9 4.96 -2.53 3.88
C LYS A 9 4.21 -1.38 4.54
N MET A 10 4.59 -0.98 5.75
CA MET A 10 4.03 0.20 6.41
C MET A 10 4.26 1.47 5.58
N LYS A 11 5.45 1.63 5.00
CA LYS A 11 5.79 2.76 4.13
C LYS A 11 4.91 2.81 2.88
N ILE A 12 4.71 1.66 2.23
CA ILE A 12 3.85 1.51 1.05
C ILE A 12 2.39 1.82 1.39
N ALA A 13 1.86 1.22 2.47
CA ALA A 13 0.47 1.42 2.88
C ALA A 13 0.17 2.89 3.20
N MET A 14 1.13 3.59 3.83
CA MET A 14 1.00 5.00 4.19
C MET A 14 1.31 5.97 3.04
N ASN A 15 1.57 5.44 1.84
CA ASN A 15 1.99 6.19 0.66
C ASN A 15 3.20 7.12 0.92
N ALA A 16 4.11 6.68 1.80
CA ALA A 16 5.30 7.44 2.16
C ALA A 16 6.43 7.17 1.17
N THR A 17 7.08 8.23 0.71
CA THR A 17 8.24 8.13 -0.20
C THR A 17 9.53 7.79 0.55
N SER A 18 9.58 8.09 1.86
CA SER A 18 10.75 7.90 2.71
C SER A 18 10.39 7.45 4.12
N TYR A 19 11.36 6.86 4.84
CA TYR A 19 11.19 6.53 6.26
C TYR A 19 11.03 7.77 7.15
N LEU A 20 11.55 8.92 6.72
CA LEU A 20 11.36 10.18 7.42
C LEU A 20 9.89 10.62 7.35
N GLU A 21 9.27 10.46 6.20
CA GLU A 21 7.85 10.76 5.99
C GLU A 21 6.95 9.79 6.77
N LEU A 22 7.25 8.50 6.74
CA LEU A 22 6.57 7.50 7.57
C LEU A 22 6.67 7.86 9.07
N ALA A 23 7.86 8.28 9.53
CA ALA A 23 8.05 8.70 10.92
C ALA A 23 7.17 9.90 11.28
N LYS A 24 7.08 10.90 10.39
CA LYS A 24 6.22 12.08 10.58
C LYS A 24 4.74 11.68 10.66
N GLN A 25 4.24 10.85 9.75
CA GLN A 25 2.84 10.38 9.77
C GLN A 25 2.52 9.57 11.03
N LEU A 26 3.45 8.73 11.49
CA LEU A 26 3.31 7.98 12.74
C LEU A 26 3.51 8.81 14.00
N ASN A 27 3.90 10.08 13.87
CA ASN A 27 4.25 10.99 14.97
C ASN A 27 5.40 10.44 15.86
N ILE A 28 6.45 9.94 15.21
CA ILE A 28 7.67 9.42 15.83
C ILE A 28 8.91 10.00 15.15
N THR A 29 10.09 9.73 15.72
CA THR A 29 11.36 10.15 15.14
C THR A 29 11.94 9.07 14.22
N LEU A 30 12.71 9.47 13.20
CA LEU A 30 13.41 8.52 12.31
C LEU A 30 14.28 7.50 13.08
N PRO A 31 15.06 7.88 14.12
CA PRO A 31 15.80 6.92 14.94
C PRO A 31 14.92 5.86 15.62
N THR A 32 13.64 6.15 15.87
CA THR A 32 12.70 5.18 16.43
C THR A 32 12.47 4.03 15.45
N ILE A 33 12.31 4.33 14.15
CA ILE A 33 12.17 3.32 13.10
C ILE A 33 13.46 2.51 12.96
N ASP A 34 14.62 3.17 12.98
CA ASP A 34 15.92 2.47 12.94
C ASP A 34 16.12 1.56 14.15
N SER A 35 15.63 2.00 15.32
CA SER A 35 15.65 1.20 16.55
C SER A 35 14.78 -0.06 16.43
N TRP A 36 13.64 -0.01 15.72
CA TRP A 36 12.84 -1.19 15.44
C TRP A 36 13.62 -2.21 14.61
N LYS A 37 14.31 -1.76 13.56
CA LYS A 37 15.15 -2.61 12.70
C LYS A 37 16.29 -3.25 13.50
N LYS A 38 16.96 -2.49 14.36
CA LYS A 38 18.05 -2.99 15.23
C LYS A 38 17.57 -4.00 16.27
N ARG A 39 16.41 -3.76 16.88
CA ARG A 39 15.84 -4.65 17.90
C ARG A 39 15.02 -5.80 17.30
N ASN A 40 14.87 -5.83 15.98
CA ASN A 40 14.02 -6.76 15.25
C ASN A 40 12.60 -6.88 15.85
N THR A 41 12.04 -5.75 16.30
CA THR A 41 10.67 -5.70 16.84
C THR A 41 10.01 -4.34 16.55
N ILE A 42 8.72 -4.39 16.18
CA ILE A 42 7.86 -3.22 16.00
C ILE A 42 6.77 -3.29 17.08
N PRO A 43 6.57 -2.23 17.89
CA PRO A 43 5.47 -2.22 18.85
C PRO A 43 4.11 -2.31 18.16
N ASN A 44 3.24 -3.23 18.62
CA ASN A 44 1.93 -3.50 18.02
C ASN A 44 1.08 -2.25 17.80
N LYS A 45 1.17 -1.26 18.70
CA LYS A 45 0.43 0.01 18.57
C LYS A 45 0.66 0.72 17.22
N TYR A 46 1.84 0.58 16.62
CA TYR A 46 2.15 1.19 15.33
C TYR A 46 1.64 0.35 14.15
N LEU A 47 1.59 -0.97 14.31
CA LEU A 47 0.97 -1.85 13.32
C LEU A 47 -0.54 -1.62 13.26
N LEU A 48 -1.19 -1.50 14.42
CA LEU A 48 -2.61 -1.14 14.52
C LEU A 48 -2.87 0.23 13.90
N LYS A 49 -2.07 1.24 14.26
CA LYS A 49 -2.24 2.57 13.68
C LYS A 49 -2.16 2.57 12.15
N VAL A 50 -1.17 1.89 11.56
CA VAL A 50 -1.10 1.79 10.09
C VAL A 50 -2.31 1.07 9.53
N SER A 51 -2.75 -0.02 10.16
CA SER A 51 -3.95 -0.75 9.76
C SER A 51 -5.21 0.13 9.80
N GLU A 52 -5.37 0.94 10.84
CA GLU A 52 -6.49 1.87 11.02
C GLU A 52 -6.44 3.03 10.02
N ASP A 53 -5.27 3.64 9.83
CA ASP A 53 -5.09 4.81 8.95
C ASP A 53 -5.22 4.45 7.46
N THR A 54 -4.90 3.21 7.08
CA THR A 54 -4.81 2.79 5.66
C THR A 54 -5.82 1.71 5.26
N GLY A 55 -6.44 1.04 6.23
CA GLY A 55 -7.36 -0.09 6.00
C GLY A 55 -6.67 -1.42 5.66
N VAL A 56 -5.34 -1.49 5.66
CA VAL A 56 -4.62 -2.76 5.40
C VAL A 56 -4.74 -3.71 6.61
N SER A 57 -4.76 -5.02 6.38
CA SER A 57 -4.80 -6.00 7.47
C SER A 57 -3.44 -6.09 8.18
N ILE A 58 -3.47 -6.36 9.50
CA ILE A 58 -2.25 -6.60 10.28
C ILE A 58 -1.53 -7.86 9.77
N ASP A 59 -2.27 -8.89 9.37
CA ASP A 59 -1.72 -10.10 8.79
C ASP A 59 -0.93 -9.80 7.51
N TRP A 60 -1.42 -8.87 6.67
CA TRP A 60 -0.67 -8.41 5.50
C TRP A 60 0.64 -7.72 5.87
N LEU A 61 0.63 -6.85 6.88
CA LEU A 61 1.84 -6.18 7.36
C LEU A 61 2.88 -7.19 7.85
N LEU A 62 2.43 -8.26 8.51
CA LEU A 62 3.27 -9.28 9.13
C LEU A 62 3.70 -10.40 8.17
N SER A 63 3.00 -10.59 7.05
CA SER A 63 3.30 -11.67 6.12
C SER A 63 4.70 -11.50 5.51
N GLU A 64 5.37 -12.61 5.23
CA GLU A 64 6.70 -12.60 4.62
C GLU A 64 6.64 -12.56 3.08
N ASP A 65 5.44 -12.74 2.53
CA ASP A 65 5.17 -12.55 1.12
C ASP A 65 5.39 -11.09 0.70
N LYS A 66 5.73 -10.91 -0.58
CA LYS A 66 5.91 -9.59 -1.21
C LYS A 66 4.70 -8.69 -0.92
N PRO A 67 4.86 -7.35 -0.89
CA PRO A 67 3.72 -6.44 -0.69
C PRO A 67 2.67 -6.63 -1.79
N THR A 68 1.66 -7.46 -1.50
CA THR A 68 0.50 -7.72 -2.35
C THR A 68 -0.70 -7.08 -1.69
N PHE A 69 -1.17 -5.93 -2.19
CA PHE A 69 -2.37 -5.29 -1.63
C PHE A 69 -3.49 -6.33 -1.44
N ASP A 70 -3.85 -6.56 -0.19
CA ASP A 70 -4.85 -7.57 0.15
C ASP A 70 -6.24 -7.01 -0.15
N ILE A 71 -6.72 -7.28 -1.36
CA ILE A 71 -8.06 -6.93 -1.82
C ILE A 71 -9.17 -7.73 -1.13
N SER A 72 -8.84 -8.68 -0.25
CA SER A 72 -9.84 -9.51 0.44
C SER A 72 -10.71 -8.69 1.42
N GLN A 73 -10.21 -7.55 1.89
CA GLN A 73 -10.90 -6.61 2.78
C GLN A 73 -11.61 -5.46 2.03
N VAL A 74 -11.43 -5.35 0.71
CA VAL A 74 -12.25 -4.46 -0.11
C VAL A 74 -13.65 -5.06 -0.14
N ASN A 75 -14.60 -4.41 0.55
CA ASN A 75 -16.01 -4.82 0.67
C ASN A 75 -16.48 -5.53 -0.60
N LYS A 76 -16.78 -6.83 -0.56
CA LYS A 76 -17.29 -7.63 -1.70
C LYS A 76 -18.57 -7.08 -2.37
N GLY A 77 -19.08 -5.92 -1.94
CA GLY A 77 -20.18 -5.17 -2.55
C GLY A 77 -19.78 -4.04 -3.51
N ASN A 78 -18.51 -3.64 -3.65
CA ASN A 78 -18.11 -2.65 -4.65
C ASN A 78 -17.61 -3.33 -5.94
N ASP A 79 -18.48 -3.34 -6.94
CA ASP A 79 -18.30 -3.97 -8.25
C ASP A 79 -17.02 -3.53 -9.00
N LEU A 80 -16.46 -2.38 -8.62
CA LEU A 80 -15.19 -1.81 -9.13
C LEU A 80 -13.99 -2.74 -8.98
N SER A 81 -13.95 -3.57 -7.94
CA SER A 81 -12.84 -4.50 -7.69
C SER A 81 -12.68 -5.55 -8.81
N LYS A 82 -13.80 -5.95 -9.44
CA LYS A 82 -13.77 -6.89 -10.58
C LYS A 82 -13.14 -6.25 -11.82
N TYR A 83 -13.42 -4.98 -12.05
CA TYR A 83 -12.83 -4.23 -13.15
C TYR A 83 -11.33 -4.06 -12.96
N PHE A 84 -10.85 -3.87 -11.73
CA PHE A 84 -9.41 -3.77 -11.45
C PHE A 84 -8.66 -5.07 -11.77
N ILE A 85 -9.19 -6.23 -11.36
CA ILE A 85 -8.59 -7.54 -11.68
C ILE A 85 -8.61 -7.81 -13.18
N ALA A 86 -9.72 -7.49 -13.86
CA ALA A 86 -9.83 -7.62 -15.31
C ALA A 86 -8.82 -6.72 -16.04
N LEU A 87 -8.66 -5.48 -15.59
CA LEU A 87 -7.68 -4.53 -16.13
C LEU A 87 -6.25 -5.05 -15.93
N GLN A 88 -5.88 -5.48 -14.71
CA GLN A 88 -4.54 -6.03 -14.44
C GLN A 88 -4.22 -7.25 -15.32
N SER A 89 -5.20 -8.13 -15.51
CA SER A 89 -5.05 -9.32 -16.37
C SER A 89 -4.85 -8.95 -17.85
N VAL A 90 -5.61 -7.96 -18.35
CA VAL A 90 -5.47 -7.46 -19.72
C VAL A 90 -4.14 -6.73 -19.92
N VAL A 91 -3.73 -5.91 -18.96
CA VAL A 91 -2.45 -5.18 -18.97
C VAL A 91 -1.28 -6.16 -19.09
N SER A 92 -1.24 -7.19 -18.23
CA SER A 92 -0.20 -8.22 -18.27
C SER A 92 -0.22 -9.06 -19.55
N ALA A 93 -1.40 -9.28 -20.14
CA ALA A 93 -1.53 -10.03 -21.39
C ALA A 93 -1.18 -9.21 -22.65
N THR A 94 -1.23 -7.88 -22.58
CA THR A 94 -1.09 -7.01 -23.76
C THR A 94 0.22 -6.23 -23.81
N ASN A 95 1.03 -6.18 -22.74
CA ASN A 95 2.25 -5.35 -22.64
C ASN A 95 2.03 -3.87 -23.00
N LYS A 96 0.78 -3.39 -22.90
CA LYS A 96 0.33 -2.04 -23.30
C LYS A 96 0.04 -1.16 -22.09
N GLU A 97 0.90 -1.25 -21.07
CA GLU A 97 0.78 -0.44 -19.84
C GLU A 97 0.64 1.06 -20.15
N ASP A 98 1.42 1.56 -21.10
CA ASP A 98 1.48 2.99 -21.42
C ASP A 98 0.20 3.52 -22.10
N GLU A 99 -0.43 2.73 -22.97
CA GLU A 99 -1.62 3.13 -23.75
C GLU A 99 -2.85 3.24 -22.82
N LEU A 100 -2.99 2.29 -21.88
CA LEU A 100 -4.08 2.29 -20.90
C LEU A 100 -3.95 3.41 -19.87
N ILE A 101 -2.72 3.75 -19.46
CA ILE A 101 -2.47 4.89 -18.58
C ILE A 101 -2.93 6.19 -19.25
N GLU A 102 -2.66 6.35 -20.54
CA GLU A 102 -3.06 7.56 -21.29
C GLU A 102 -4.58 7.65 -21.49
N ASP A 103 -5.23 6.53 -21.80
CA ASP A 103 -6.69 6.48 -21.92
C ASP A 103 -7.39 6.79 -20.59
N ILE A 104 -6.86 6.29 -19.46
CA ILE A 104 -7.38 6.60 -18.13
C ILE A 104 -7.21 8.09 -17.82
N LYS A 105 -6.06 8.69 -18.12
CA LYS A 105 -5.83 10.13 -17.95
C LYS A 105 -6.82 10.96 -18.78
N ASN A 106 -7.05 10.58 -20.04
CA ASN A 106 -8.00 11.25 -20.92
C ASN A 106 -9.44 11.15 -20.41
N LEU A 107 -9.82 9.99 -19.87
CA LEU A 107 -11.12 9.80 -19.22
C LEU A 107 -11.27 10.67 -17.97
N MET A 108 -10.25 10.69 -17.11
CA MET A 108 -10.24 11.53 -15.91
C MET A 108 -10.38 13.00 -16.29
N LYS A 109 -9.63 13.47 -17.28
CA LYS A 109 -9.72 14.85 -17.79
C LYS A 109 -11.13 15.19 -18.30
N LYS A 110 -11.75 14.26 -19.02
CA LYS A 110 -13.10 14.44 -19.60
C LYS A 110 -14.20 14.58 -18.56
N TYR A 111 -14.12 13.84 -17.44
CA TYR A 111 -15.22 13.77 -16.46
C TYR A 111 -14.96 14.51 -15.16
N LEU A 112 -13.69 14.73 -14.79
CA LEU A 112 -13.30 15.46 -13.59
C LEU A 112 -12.93 16.91 -13.86
N GLY A 113 -12.76 17.29 -15.13
CA GLY A 113 -12.56 18.68 -15.54
C GLY A 113 -11.28 19.29 -14.96
N GLU A 114 -10.13 18.94 -15.54
CA GLU A 114 -8.91 19.76 -15.45
C GLU A 114 -8.58 20.39 -16.82
#